data_AF-J2JSY9-F1
#
_entry.id   AF-J2JSY9-F1
#
_cell.length_a   1.000
_cell.length_b   1.000
_cell.length_c   1.000
_cell.angle_alpha   90.00
_cell.angle_beta   90.00
_cell.angle_gamma   90.00
#
_symmetry.space_group_name_H-M   'P 1'
#
loop_
_entity.id
_entity.type
_entity.pdbx_description
1 polymer ?
#
loop_
_entity_poly.entity_id
_entity_poly.type
_entity_poly.pdbx_seq_one_letter_code
_entity_poly.pdbx_strand_id
1 'polypeptide(L)'
;MKNSKRAIYILSFFSMILLGGMLNSCQEDNLAYTKVGDLFQPKFVLTAPVVKSNSIAVVWYKVNDAVSYTVELHLDNYYSSLFKSYTITDTQILMDDIPYKTQFYIRVRANSDNDKFNSQWSYTNALTADRPAYAQILNPVEKVNITETDVTVSWKIDSANPVDSISVVPAQSKEIPAIGRKLTEAEKSSGQAKVEGLEKNTVYNVNVYDNNKPRIYDRPYNQINFRSAGPSASTILVAKGTDLGALLKANNADPTIPEGTEYFLEAGSLFKITPFTISKGFKLTGGTQGEKPQIEMNGNWNITEGSFLNSLAFENIRFYQTIDASYFFNSGTSWTIGEVTFYNCVFNNFKRGFWRHQGSGKYKEVGNFEMTYCTLDEVGGHSGTYGTFVMGSAGADNFKRAVFNNCTFMRDYYGTTNNTYNFKNLFDYGTSTYPIYLEYSNVTIYDYAYNRSLINIPAAVGSTLIFKNVLLASACGKVIQAIAAGSTTSFSNNYTTTDYLLGPTSIQGTALGISAQNLFINPKAGDLTIKDVNSPIVTNKVGDLRWLP
;
A
#
# COMPACT_ATOMS: atom_id res chain seq x y z
N MET A 1 -47.58 67.48 -87.07
CA MET A 1 -47.49 66.31 -87.96
C MET A 1 -46.82 65.19 -87.16
N LYS A 2 -47.54 64.47 -86.30
CA LYS A 2 -48.47 63.36 -86.61
C LYS A 2 -47.79 62.35 -87.55
N ASN A 3 -47.40 61.20 -86.98
CA ASN A 3 -46.89 59.97 -87.64
C ASN A 3 -45.38 59.68 -87.57
N SER A 4 -44.65 60.13 -86.55
CA SER A 4 -43.25 59.66 -86.29
C SER A 4 -43.04 59.03 -84.90
N LYS A 5 -43.90 59.30 -83.92
CA LYS A 5 -43.81 58.65 -82.59
C LYS A 5 -44.46 57.26 -82.51
N ARG A 6 -45.12 56.74 -83.56
CA ARG A 6 -45.75 55.40 -83.55
C ARG A 6 -44.87 54.28 -84.14
N ALA A 7 -43.77 54.59 -84.83
CA ALA A 7 -42.88 53.58 -85.39
C ALA A 7 -41.78 53.10 -84.42
N ILE A 8 -41.45 53.89 -83.39
CA ILE A 8 -40.44 53.52 -82.37
C ILE A 8 -41.02 52.54 -81.33
N TYR A 9 -42.34 52.55 -81.10
CA TYR A 9 -42.97 51.63 -80.14
C TYR A 9 -43.17 50.20 -80.67
N ILE A 10 -43.05 49.95 -81.99
CA ILE A 10 -43.24 48.61 -82.56
C ILE A 10 -41.90 47.85 -82.71
N LEU A 11 -40.77 48.55 -82.91
CA LEU A 11 -39.45 47.89 -82.92
C LEU A 11 -38.90 47.59 -81.51
N SER A 12 -39.36 48.29 -80.47
CA SER A 12 -38.95 48.02 -79.08
C SER A 12 -39.79 46.92 -78.41
N PHE A 13 -40.91 46.51 -79.02
CA PHE A 13 -41.75 45.42 -78.51
C PHE A 13 -41.25 44.04 -78.96
N PHE A 14 -40.60 43.93 -80.13
CA PHE A 14 -40.03 42.65 -80.60
C PHE A 14 -38.65 42.34 -80.01
N SER A 15 -37.88 43.34 -79.56
CA SER A 15 -36.67 43.10 -78.76
C SER A 15 -36.98 42.67 -77.32
N MET A 16 -38.19 42.92 -76.81
CA MET A 16 -38.62 42.43 -75.50
C MET A 16 -39.22 41.01 -75.55
N ILE A 17 -39.62 40.51 -76.72
CA ILE A 17 -40.10 39.13 -76.91
C ILE A 17 -38.93 38.14 -77.17
N LEU A 18 -37.83 38.58 -77.78
CA LEU A 18 -36.63 37.74 -77.98
C LEU A 18 -35.71 37.64 -76.75
N LEU A 19 -35.90 38.48 -75.73
CA LEU A 19 -35.29 38.32 -74.39
C LEU A 19 -36.22 37.60 -73.39
N GLY A 20 -37.52 37.49 -73.69
CA GLY A 20 -38.48 36.71 -72.90
C GLY A 20 -38.32 35.18 -73.04
N GLY A 21 -37.55 34.72 -74.04
CA GLY A 21 -37.21 33.30 -74.21
C GLY A 21 -36.02 32.81 -73.37
N MET A 22 -35.30 33.72 -72.69
CA MET A 22 -34.16 33.36 -71.82
C MET A 22 -34.44 33.56 -70.33
N LEU A 23 -35.70 33.85 -69.96
CA LEU A 23 -36.13 33.96 -68.56
C LEU A 23 -37.35 33.06 -68.24
N ASN A 24 -37.44 31.90 -68.89
CA ASN A 24 -38.25 30.77 -68.40
C ASN A 24 -37.38 29.78 -67.61
N SER A 25 -36.64 30.31 -66.65
CA SER A 25 -36.12 29.54 -65.51
C SER A 25 -36.49 30.22 -64.18
N CYS A 26 -37.73 30.72 -64.11
CA CYS A 26 -38.42 30.84 -62.84
C CYS A 26 -39.52 29.77 -62.82
N GLN A 27 -39.12 28.49 -62.87
CA GLN A 27 -39.74 27.61 -61.89
C GLN A 27 -39.33 28.22 -60.56
N GLU A 28 -40.30 28.43 -59.67
CA GLU A 28 -39.97 28.51 -58.26
C GLU A 28 -38.96 27.39 -58.00
N ASP A 29 -37.72 27.76 -57.70
CA ASP A 29 -36.85 26.92 -56.91
C ASP A 29 -37.56 26.83 -55.55
N ASN A 30 -38.64 26.03 -55.51
CA ASN A 30 -38.74 24.99 -54.50
C ASN A 30 -37.42 24.23 -54.62
N LEU A 31 -36.36 24.78 -54.04
CA LEU A 31 -35.39 24.03 -53.30
C LEU A 31 -36.21 23.31 -52.23
N ALA A 32 -36.91 22.27 -52.69
CA ALA A 32 -37.34 21.16 -51.89
C ALA A 32 -36.03 20.54 -51.42
N TYR A 33 -35.42 21.19 -50.43
CA TYR A 33 -34.60 20.49 -49.48
C TYR A 33 -35.48 19.33 -49.06
N THR A 34 -35.15 18.15 -49.56
CA THR A 34 -35.73 16.91 -49.08
C THR A 34 -35.55 17.01 -47.57
N LYS A 35 -36.66 17.09 -46.81
CA LYS A 35 -36.60 17.33 -45.37
C LYS A 35 -35.66 16.27 -44.80
N VAL A 36 -34.43 16.67 -44.49
CA VAL A 36 -33.45 15.78 -43.86
C VAL A 36 -34.05 15.53 -42.49
N GLY A 37 -34.50 14.31 -42.25
CA GLY A 37 -35.18 13.96 -41.00
C GLY A 37 -34.28 14.12 -39.78
N ASP A 38 -32.96 14.14 -39.99
CA ASP A 38 -31.93 14.15 -38.95
C ASP A 38 -32.07 15.33 -37.98
N LEU A 39 -32.09 14.99 -36.69
CA LEU A 39 -32.12 15.97 -35.62
C LEU A 39 -30.76 16.63 -35.41
N PHE A 40 -30.76 17.91 -35.01
CA PHE A 40 -29.54 18.60 -34.60
C PHE A 40 -28.93 17.96 -33.34
N GLN A 41 -27.60 17.94 -33.28
CA GLN A 41 -26.91 17.51 -32.07
C GLN A 41 -27.24 18.45 -30.88
N PRO A 42 -27.54 17.93 -29.68
CA PRO A 42 -27.80 18.75 -28.51
C PRO A 42 -26.61 19.65 -28.16
N LYS A 43 -26.82 20.95 -27.97
CA LYS A 43 -25.74 21.85 -27.53
C LYS A 43 -25.83 22.06 -26.02
N PHE A 44 -24.74 21.80 -25.30
CA PHE A 44 -24.69 22.08 -23.85
C PHE A 44 -24.80 23.58 -23.57
N VAL A 45 -25.55 23.93 -22.52
CA VAL A 45 -25.71 25.33 -22.08
C VAL A 45 -24.48 25.79 -21.29
N LEU A 46 -23.90 24.90 -20.50
CA LEU A 46 -22.71 25.17 -19.68
C LEU A 46 -21.45 24.65 -20.37
N THR A 47 -20.32 25.30 -20.12
CA THR A 47 -19.00 24.87 -20.61
C THR A 47 -18.51 23.58 -19.94
N ALA A 48 -18.97 23.29 -18.73
CA ALA A 48 -18.72 22.04 -18.01
C ALA A 48 -19.97 21.64 -17.20
N PRO A 49 -20.19 20.34 -16.94
CA PRO A 49 -21.25 19.87 -16.05
C PRO A 49 -21.10 20.42 -14.64
N VAL A 50 -22.22 20.59 -13.93
CA VAL A 50 -22.20 20.98 -12.52
C VAL A 50 -21.99 19.72 -11.68
N VAL A 51 -20.91 19.70 -10.91
CA VAL A 51 -20.60 18.60 -9.98
C VAL A 51 -20.87 19.03 -8.55
N LYS A 52 -21.62 18.22 -7.81
CA LYS A 52 -21.78 18.38 -6.36
C LYS A 52 -21.75 17.03 -5.69
N SER A 53 -20.74 16.81 -4.84
CA SER A 53 -20.51 15.49 -4.22
C SER A 53 -20.37 14.41 -5.32
N ASN A 54 -21.08 13.30 -5.16
CA ASN A 54 -21.20 12.24 -6.15
C ASN A 54 -22.42 12.41 -7.07
N SER A 55 -22.66 13.62 -7.57
CA SER A 55 -23.76 13.93 -8.48
C SER A 55 -23.29 14.87 -9.58
N ILE A 56 -23.77 14.63 -10.80
CA ILE A 56 -23.44 15.43 -11.98
C ILE A 56 -24.74 15.92 -12.61
N ALA A 57 -24.86 17.23 -12.83
CA ALA A 57 -25.96 17.82 -13.57
C ALA A 57 -25.50 18.32 -14.95
N VAL A 58 -26.28 17.99 -15.97
CA VAL A 58 -26.02 18.38 -17.37
C VAL A 58 -27.28 19.03 -17.94
N VAL A 59 -27.10 20.08 -18.73
CA VAL A 59 -28.17 20.85 -19.36
C VAL A 59 -27.81 21.19 -20.80
N TRP A 60 -28.77 21.06 -21.71
CA TRP A 60 -28.63 21.36 -23.13
C TRP A 60 -29.82 22.17 -23.66
N TYR A 61 -29.66 22.78 -24.83
CA TYR A 61 -30.76 23.44 -25.53
C TYR A 61 -31.72 22.42 -26.14
N LYS A 62 -33.02 22.72 -26.11
CA LYS A 62 -34.05 21.90 -26.77
C LYS A 62 -33.75 21.79 -28.27
N VAL A 63 -33.75 20.55 -28.77
CA VAL A 63 -33.72 20.23 -30.20
C VAL A 63 -35.17 20.14 -30.70
N ASN A 64 -35.49 20.89 -31.76
CA ASN A 64 -36.81 20.83 -32.39
C ASN A 64 -37.09 19.42 -32.94
N ASP A 65 -38.34 18.99 -32.90
CA ASP A 65 -38.80 17.67 -33.37
C ASP A 65 -38.22 16.45 -32.62
N ALA A 66 -37.36 16.65 -31.61
CA ALA A 66 -36.90 15.58 -30.74
C ALA A 66 -38.03 15.09 -29.81
N VAL A 67 -38.27 13.77 -29.79
CA VAL A 67 -39.26 13.14 -28.90
C VAL A 67 -38.67 12.75 -27.55
N SER A 68 -37.35 12.55 -27.47
CA SER A 68 -36.61 12.34 -26.21
C SER A 68 -35.10 12.58 -26.42
N TYR A 69 -34.30 12.35 -25.39
CA TYR A 69 -32.84 12.37 -25.43
C TYR A 69 -32.28 11.10 -24.81
N THR A 70 -31.20 10.57 -25.37
CA THR A 70 -30.40 9.52 -24.74
C THR A 70 -29.17 10.17 -24.09
N VAL A 71 -28.97 9.94 -22.79
CA VAL A 71 -27.79 10.40 -22.03
C VAL A 71 -27.04 9.17 -21.52
N GLU A 72 -25.73 9.12 -21.73
CA GLU A 72 -24.90 8.01 -21.26
C GLU A 72 -23.69 8.48 -20.49
N LEU A 73 -23.36 7.79 -19.41
CA LEU A 73 -22.09 7.92 -18.69
C LEU A 73 -21.22 6.71 -18.99
N HIS A 74 -19.96 6.98 -19.31
CA HIS A 74 -18.93 5.98 -19.58
C HIS A 74 -17.72 6.20 -18.67
N LEU A 75 -17.00 5.11 -18.37
CA LEU A 75 -15.79 5.14 -17.54
C LEU A 75 -14.50 5.32 -18.37
N ASP A 76 -14.62 5.37 -19.69
CA ASP A 76 -13.53 5.58 -20.65
C ASP A 76 -13.92 6.62 -21.70
N ASN A 77 -12.90 7.28 -22.28
CA ASN A 77 -13.08 8.30 -23.32
C ASN A 77 -13.42 7.73 -24.70
N TYR A 78 -13.40 6.40 -24.88
CA TYR A 78 -13.83 5.73 -26.12
C TYR A 78 -15.31 5.34 -26.08
N TYR A 79 -16.01 5.60 -24.96
CA TYR A 79 -17.43 5.28 -24.76
C TYR A 79 -17.74 3.78 -24.97
N SER A 80 -16.85 2.93 -24.47
CA SER A 80 -16.95 1.46 -24.54
C SER A 80 -17.39 0.82 -23.22
N SER A 81 -17.17 1.51 -22.11
CA SER A 81 -17.48 1.11 -20.74
C SER A 81 -18.71 1.86 -20.24
N LEU A 82 -19.89 1.47 -20.74
CA LEU A 82 -21.16 2.06 -20.33
C LEU A 82 -21.43 1.80 -18.85
N PHE A 83 -21.47 2.87 -18.06
CA PHE A 83 -21.87 2.83 -16.66
C PHE A 83 -23.39 2.89 -16.51
N LYS A 84 -24.04 3.85 -17.17
CA LYS A 84 -25.50 4.03 -17.11
C LYS A 84 -26.01 4.81 -18.33
N SER A 85 -27.22 4.47 -18.77
CA SER A 85 -27.94 5.15 -19.86
C SER A 85 -29.30 5.61 -19.38
N TYR A 86 -29.74 6.77 -19.87
CA TYR A 86 -31.04 7.37 -19.57
C TYR A 86 -31.74 7.73 -20.87
N THR A 87 -33.06 7.58 -20.91
CA THR A 87 -33.93 8.16 -21.93
C THR A 87 -34.88 9.13 -21.26
N ILE A 88 -34.80 10.42 -21.60
CA ILE A 88 -35.58 11.48 -20.94
C ILE A 88 -36.19 12.44 -21.95
N THR A 89 -37.26 13.12 -21.62
CA THR A 89 -37.88 14.15 -22.48
C THR A 89 -37.43 15.57 -22.12
N ASP A 90 -36.92 15.77 -20.91
CA ASP A 90 -36.41 17.04 -20.44
C ASP A 90 -35.05 17.38 -21.08
N THR A 91 -34.68 18.66 -21.02
CA THR A 91 -33.39 19.16 -21.55
C THR A 91 -32.31 19.31 -20.47
N GLN A 92 -32.54 18.68 -19.32
CA GLN A 92 -31.60 18.63 -18.22
C GLN A 92 -31.73 17.30 -17.48
N ILE A 93 -30.64 16.88 -16.84
CA ILE A 93 -30.62 15.69 -15.99
C ILE A 93 -29.71 15.91 -14.79
N LEU A 94 -30.16 15.45 -13.63
CA LEU A 94 -29.32 15.20 -12.47
C LEU A 94 -29.02 13.71 -12.41
N MET A 95 -27.77 13.36 -12.61
CA MET A 95 -27.26 11.99 -12.46
C MET A 95 -26.68 11.91 -11.04
N ASP A 96 -27.51 11.49 -10.10
CA ASP A 96 -27.16 11.39 -8.69
C ASP A 96 -26.76 9.97 -8.28
N ASP A 97 -26.23 9.88 -7.06
CA ASP A 97 -25.83 8.65 -6.40
C ASP A 97 -24.98 7.73 -7.28
N ILE A 98 -23.89 8.30 -7.82
CA ILE A 98 -22.86 7.61 -8.61
C ILE A 98 -21.55 7.49 -7.80
N PRO A 99 -20.55 6.70 -8.23
CA PRO A 99 -19.27 6.60 -7.52
C PRO A 99 -18.56 7.95 -7.29
N TYR A 100 -17.99 8.15 -6.11
CA TYR A 100 -17.09 9.28 -5.81
C TYR A 100 -15.75 9.17 -6.55
N LYS A 101 -15.01 10.29 -6.67
CA LYS A 101 -13.68 10.37 -7.31
C LYS A 101 -13.59 9.60 -8.64
N THR A 102 -14.66 9.59 -9.41
CA THR A 102 -14.77 8.82 -10.64
C THR A 102 -14.94 9.78 -11.81
N GLN A 103 -14.08 9.61 -12.82
CA GLN A 103 -14.15 10.34 -14.07
C GLN A 103 -15.24 9.70 -14.94
N PHE A 104 -16.23 10.49 -15.33
CA PHE A 104 -17.26 10.10 -16.28
C PHE A 104 -17.08 10.84 -17.59
N TYR A 105 -17.18 10.09 -18.69
CA TYR A 105 -17.29 10.60 -20.06
C TYR A 105 -18.76 10.52 -20.46
N ILE A 106 -19.37 11.67 -20.71
CA ILE A 106 -20.81 11.82 -20.87
C ILE A 106 -21.13 12.12 -22.33
N ARG A 107 -22.11 11.42 -22.89
CA ARG A 107 -22.63 11.72 -24.24
C ARG A 107 -24.15 11.88 -24.24
N VAL A 108 -24.65 12.83 -25.04
CA VAL A 108 -26.08 13.12 -25.20
C VAL A 108 -26.45 13.14 -26.68
N ARG A 109 -27.53 12.47 -27.08
CA ARG A 109 -28.15 12.61 -28.41
C ARG A 109 -29.63 12.90 -28.29
N ALA A 110 -30.19 13.61 -29.28
CA ALA A 110 -31.63 13.76 -29.45
C ALA A 110 -32.19 12.56 -30.22
N ASN A 111 -33.33 12.06 -29.77
CA ASN A 111 -34.03 10.94 -30.37
C ASN A 111 -35.23 11.46 -31.18
N SER A 112 -35.38 10.94 -32.40
CA SER A 112 -36.51 11.22 -33.29
C SER A 112 -37.61 10.16 -33.11
N ASP A 113 -38.79 10.43 -33.67
CA ASP A 113 -39.88 9.44 -33.77
C ASP A 113 -39.51 8.26 -34.69
N ASN A 114 -38.52 8.46 -35.55
CA ASN A 114 -37.88 7.45 -36.39
C ASN A 114 -36.39 7.40 -36.09
N ASP A 115 -35.92 6.25 -35.59
CA ASP A 115 -34.57 6.03 -35.09
C ASP A 115 -33.45 6.31 -36.10
N LYS A 116 -33.74 6.19 -37.40
CA LYS A 116 -32.83 6.54 -38.51
C LYS A 116 -32.45 8.01 -38.53
N PHE A 117 -33.23 8.85 -37.87
CA PHE A 117 -33.08 10.31 -37.86
C PHE A 117 -32.65 10.86 -36.49
N ASN A 118 -32.18 9.99 -35.58
CA ASN A 118 -31.57 10.43 -34.34
C ASN A 118 -30.36 11.34 -34.61
N SER A 119 -30.12 12.30 -33.71
CA SER A 119 -28.97 13.20 -33.88
C SER A 119 -27.65 12.47 -33.69
N GLN A 120 -26.58 13.13 -34.14
CA GLN A 120 -25.22 12.82 -33.66
C GLN A 120 -25.11 13.05 -32.14
N TRP A 121 -24.10 12.41 -31.53
CA TRP A 121 -23.80 12.58 -30.10
C TRP A 121 -23.03 13.87 -29.84
N SER A 122 -23.39 14.54 -28.76
CA SER A 122 -22.63 15.61 -28.13
C SER A 122 -21.92 15.11 -26.88
N TYR A 123 -20.72 15.61 -26.61
CA TYR A 123 -19.82 15.05 -25.61
C TYR A 123 -19.43 16.06 -24.53
N THR A 124 -19.34 15.59 -23.29
CA THR A 124 -18.79 16.33 -22.16
C THR A 124 -18.18 15.33 -21.17
N ASN A 125 -17.57 15.81 -20.10
CA ASN A 125 -17.03 14.93 -19.07
C ASN A 125 -17.02 15.65 -17.71
N ALA A 126 -17.01 14.87 -16.64
CA ALA A 126 -16.94 15.39 -15.29
C ALA A 126 -16.30 14.39 -14.34
N LEU A 127 -15.53 14.90 -13.39
CA LEU A 127 -14.99 14.16 -12.26
C LEU A 127 -15.86 14.45 -11.04
N THR A 128 -16.50 13.43 -10.47
CA THR A 128 -17.21 13.57 -9.19
C THR A 128 -16.24 13.95 -8.07
N ALA A 129 -16.71 14.66 -7.04
CA ALA A 129 -15.87 15.07 -5.92
C ALA A 129 -15.28 13.88 -5.15
N ASP A 130 -14.26 14.16 -4.32
CA ASP A 130 -13.80 13.20 -3.31
C ASP A 130 -14.93 12.89 -2.32
N ARG A 131 -14.92 11.66 -1.80
CA ARG A 131 -15.84 11.27 -0.74
C ARG A 131 -15.52 12.08 0.53
N PRO A 132 -16.53 12.70 1.18
CA PRO A 132 -16.32 13.36 2.46
C PRO A 132 -15.71 12.40 3.50
N ALA A 133 -14.90 12.95 4.41
CA ALA A 133 -14.38 12.17 5.53
C ALA A 133 -15.54 11.60 6.36
N TYR A 134 -15.43 10.32 6.73
CA TYR A 134 -16.42 9.62 7.55
C TYR A 134 -15.73 8.97 8.76
N ALA A 135 -16.50 8.73 9.80
CA ALA A 135 -15.99 8.18 11.05
C ALA A 135 -15.37 6.78 10.83
N GLN A 136 -14.19 6.57 11.41
CA GLN A 136 -13.54 5.26 11.45
C GLN A 136 -14.03 4.50 12.68
N ILE A 137 -15.11 3.73 12.52
CA ILE A 137 -15.78 3.03 13.62
C ILE A 137 -15.52 1.52 13.62
N LEU A 138 -15.20 0.92 12.47
CA LEU A 138 -14.89 -0.50 12.38
C LEU A 138 -13.51 -0.78 13.00
N ASN A 139 -13.48 -1.62 14.03
CA ASN A 139 -12.23 -1.99 14.70
C ASN A 139 -11.48 -3.01 13.84
N PRO A 140 -10.13 -3.03 13.90
CA PRO A 140 -9.37 -4.16 13.38
C PRO A 140 -9.90 -5.49 13.93
N VAL A 141 -9.88 -6.53 13.11
CA VAL A 141 -10.25 -7.87 13.56
C VAL A 141 -9.05 -8.47 14.28
N GLU A 142 -9.16 -8.62 15.59
CA GLU A 142 -8.16 -9.30 16.42
C GLU A 142 -8.03 -10.78 16.03
N LYS A 143 -6.81 -11.33 16.05
CA LYS A 143 -6.55 -12.73 15.66
C LYS A 143 -7.42 -13.75 16.42
N VAL A 144 -7.69 -13.50 17.71
CA VAL A 144 -8.54 -14.36 18.56
C VAL A 144 -10.00 -14.45 18.08
N ASN A 145 -10.45 -13.46 17.31
CA ASN A 145 -11.80 -13.39 16.78
C ASN A 145 -11.95 -14.03 15.40
N ILE A 146 -10.89 -14.65 14.88
CA ILE A 146 -10.87 -15.30 13.57
C ILE A 146 -10.75 -16.81 13.78
N THR A 147 -11.69 -17.57 13.24
CA THR A 147 -11.61 -19.03 13.14
C THR A 147 -11.44 -19.45 11.68
N GLU A 148 -11.42 -20.75 11.42
CA GLU A 148 -11.24 -21.24 10.04
C GLU A 148 -12.42 -20.91 9.12
N THR A 149 -13.60 -20.81 9.70
CA THR A 149 -14.86 -20.64 8.96
C THR A 149 -15.66 -19.44 9.42
N ASP A 150 -15.20 -18.73 10.47
CA ASP A 150 -15.94 -17.64 11.05
C ASP A 150 -15.04 -16.47 11.43
N VAL A 151 -15.65 -15.30 11.59
CA VAL A 151 -15.02 -14.11 12.15
C VAL A 151 -16.00 -13.39 13.07
N THR A 152 -15.49 -12.87 14.17
CA THR A 152 -16.22 -11.93 15.03
C THR A 152 -15.72 -10.51 14.77
N VAL A 153 -16.58 -9.70 14.16
CA VAL A 153 -16.30 -8.32 13.78
C VAL A 153 -16.87 -7.41 14.84
N SER A 154 -16.14 -6.36 15.23
CA SER A 154 -16.63 -5.34 16.17
C SER A 154 -16.43 -3.93 15.63
N TRP A 155 -17.29 -3.02 16.08
CA TRP A 155 -17.21 -1.60 15.78
C TRP A 155 -17.54 -0.77 17.01
N LYS A 156 -17.05 0.47 17.03
CA LYS A 156 -17.45 1.46 18.01
C LYS A 156 -18.93 1.83 17.78
N ILE A 157 -19.77 1.63 18.79
CA ILE A 157 -21.15 2.10 18.78
C ILE A 157 -21.13 3.63 18.78
N ASP A 158 -21.71 4.21 17.73
CA ASP A 158 -21.83 5.64 17.55
C ASP A 158 -23.23 5.96 17.02
N SER A 159 -24.01 6.71 17.80
CA SER A 159 -25.36 7.13 17.42
C SER A 159 -25.41 7.98 16.15
N ALA A 160 -24.32 8.67 15.81
CA ALA A 160 -24.24 9.45 14.57
C ALA A 160 -23.91 8.58 13.34
N ASN A 161 -23.38 7.37 13.55
CA ASN A 161 -22.94 6.45 12.52
C ASN A 161 -23.46 5.02 12.80
N PRO A 162 -24.79 4.81 12.77
CA PRO A 162 -25.37 3.52 13.14
C PRO A 162 -25.01 2.44 12.11
N VAL A 163 -24.59 1.27 12.56
CA VAL A 163 -24.37 0.11 11.68
C VAL A 163 -25.61 -0.78 11.69
N ASP A 164 -26.20 -1.03 10.52
CA ASP A 164 -27.37 -1.90 10.39
C ASP A 164 -27.14 -3.17 9.57
N SER A 165 -26.03 -3.23 8.83
CA SER A 165 -25.71 -4.35 7.95
C SER A 165 -24.20 -4.56 7.85
N ILE A 166 -23.82 -5.78 7.49
CA ILE A 166 -22.43 -6.20 7.34
C ILE A 166 -22.28 -7.00 6.04
N SER A 167 -21.12 -6.89 5.39
CA SER A 167 -20.72 -7.80 4.32
C SER A 167 -19.27 -8.26 4.52
N VAL A 168 -19.00 -9.48 4.08
CA VAL A 168 -17.70 -10.13 4.07
C VAL A 168 -17.49 -10.68 2.67
N VAL A 169 -16.61 -10.03 1.91
CA VAL A 169 -16.45 -10.25 0.46
C VAL A 169 -15.04 -10.78 0.19
N PRO A 170 -14.87 -11.92 -0.49
CA PRO A 170 -13.55 -12.40 -0.87
C PRO A 170 -12.82 -11.35 -1.71
N ALA A 171 -11.59 -11.03 -1.32
CA ALA A 171 -10.83 -9.94 -1.94
C ALA A 171 -10.26 -10.33 -3.31
N GLN A 172 -10.11 -11.63 -3.58
CA GLN A 172 -9.31 -12.14 -4.70
C GLN A 172 -10.06 -13.13 -5.61
N SER A 173 -11.27 -13.58 -5.25
CA SER A 173 -12.07 -14.50 -6.05
C SER A 173 -13.51 -14.04 -6.14
N LYS A 174 -14.04 -13.95 -7.36
CA LYS A 174 -15.47 -13.71 -7.61
C LYS A 174 -16.31 -15.00 -7.56
N GLU A 175 -15.64 -16.15 -7.50
CA GLU A 175 -16.29 -17.47 -7.45
C GLU A 175 -16.68 -17.86 -6.03
N ILE A 176 -15.95 -17.38 -5.02
CA ILE A 176 -16.32 -17.53 -3.62
C ILE A 176 -17.48 -16.55 -3.33
N PRO A 177 -18.62 -17.03 -2.79
CA PRO A 177 -19.74 -16.15 -2.49
C PRO A 177 -19.39 -15.10 -1.43
N ALA A 178 -19.87 -13.87 -1.63
CA ALA A 178 -19.90 -12.86 -0.60
C ALA A 178 -20.98 -13.17 0.44
N ILE A 179 -20.69 -12.93 1.71
CA ILE A 179 -21.65 -13.08 2.80
C ILE A 179 -22.13 -11.69 3.20
N GLY A 180 -23.41 -11.39 3.01
CA GLY A 180 -24.00 -10.10 3.35
C GLY A 180 -25.34 -10.26 4.04
N ARG A 181 -25.56 -9.56 5.17
CA ARG A 181 -26.84 -9.60 5.90
C ARG A 181 -27.09 -8.35 6.73
N LYS A 182 -28.36 -8.14 7.08
CA LYS A 182 -28.75 -7.20 8.14
C LYS A 182 -28.29 -7.73 9.49
N LEU A 183 -27.94 -6.81 10.38
CA LEU A 183 -27.61 -7.09 11.78
C LEU A 183 -28.89 -7.23 12.61
N THR A 184 -28.84 -8.09 13.63
CA THR A 184 -29.90 -8.21 14.64
C THR A 184 -29.84 -7.05 15.64
N GLU A 185 -30.93 -6.79 16.37
CA GLU A 185 -30.95 -5.73 17.40
C GLU A 185 -29.89 -5.94 18.50
N ALA A 186 -29.61 -7.20 18.84
CA ALA A 186 -28.57 -7.55 19.82
C ALA A 186 -27.17 -7.19 19.31
N GLU A 187 -26.86 -7.51 18.06
CA GLU A 187 -25.57 -7.18 17.43
C GLU A 187 -25.36 -5.66 17.28
N LYS A 188 -26.41 -4.93 16.91
CA LYS A 188 -26.38 -3.46 16.86
C LYS A 188 -26.09 -2.87 18.24
N SER A 189 -26.74 -3.40 19.27
CA SER A 189 -26.62 -2.93 20.65
C SER A 189 -25.28 -3.30 21.30
N SER A 190 -24.66 -4.41 20.90
CA SER A 190 -23.35 -4.84 21.40
C SER A 190 -22.17 -4.28 20.59
N GLY A 191 -22.42 -3.80 19.36
CA GLY A 191 -21.36 -3.36 18.44
C GLY A 191 -20.52 -4.51 17.90
N GLN A 192 -21.10 -5.70 17.80
CA GLN A 192 -20.38 -6.91 17.40
C GLN A 192 -21.28 -7.87 16.62
N ALA A 193 -20.73 -8.52 15.58
CA ALA A 193 -21.40 -9.58 14.82
C ALA A 193 -20.46 -10.75 14.55
N LYS A 194 -20.97 -11.98 14.70
CA LYS A 194 -20.30 -13.18 14.19
C LYS A 194 -20.76 -13.44 12.75
N VAL A 195 -19.81 -13.65 11.84
CA VAL A 195 -20.06 -14.06 10.46
C VAL A 195 -19.44 -15.43 10.27
N GLU A 196 -20.26 -16.40 9.88
CA GLU A 196 -19.89 -17.81 9.69
C GLU A 196 -19.94 -18.18 8.20
N GLY A 197 -19.39 -19.34 7.84
CA GLY A 197 -19.42 -19.87 6.46
C GLY A 197 -18.32 -19.32 5.54
N LEU A 198 -17.22 -18.86 6.12
CA LEU A 198 -16.02 -18.46 5.40
C LEU A 198 -15.25 -19.69 4.89
N GLU A 199 -14.61 -19.54 3.73
CA GLU A 199 -13.60 -20.46 3.23
C GLU A 199 -12.31 -20.28 4.01
N LYS A 200 -11.60 -21.37 4.26
CA LYS A 200 -10.34 -21.36 5.02
C LYS A 200 -9.26 -20.60 4.27
N ASN A 201 -8.32 -19.99 5.00
CA ASN A 201 -7.16 -19.29 4.45
C ASN A 201 -7.50 -18.33 3.28
N THR A 202 -8.64 -17.66 3.36
CA THR A 202 -9.13 -16.78 2.29
C THR A 202 -9.11 -15.34 2.77
N VAL A 203 -8.62 -14.43 1.94
CA VAL A 203 -8.61 -12.99 2.26
C VAL A 203 -9.99 -12.41 1.99
N TYR A 204 -10.55 -11.76 2.99
CA TYR A 204 -11.86 -11.11 2.93
C TYR A 204 -11.74 -9.61 3.22
N ASN A 205 -12.54 -8.83 2.50
CA ASN A 205 -12.88 -7.45 2.81
C ASN A 205 -14.17 -7.46 3.64
N VAL A 206 -14.12 -6.97 4.88
CA VAL A 206 -15.31 -6.74 5.71
C VAL A 206 -15.75 -5.31 5.56
N ASN A 207 -17.03 -5.10 5.32
CA ASN A 207 -17.66 -3.79 5.25
C ASN A 207 -18.82 -3.71 6.23
N VAL A 208 -18.98 -2.54 6.85
CA VAL A 208 -20.16 -2.22 7.66
C VAL A 208 -20.92 -1.06 7.03
N TYR A 209 -22.25 -1.08 7.15
CA TYR A 209 -23.14 -0.18 6.42
C TYR A 209 -24.20 0.48 7.31
N ASP A 210 -24.60 1.69 6.95
CA ASP A 210 -25.86 2.34 7.33
C ASP A 210 -26.78 2.39 6.10
N ASN A 211 -27.73 1.46 6.01
CA ASN A 211 -28.71 1.46 4.94
C ASN A 211 -29.84 2.47 5.14
N ASN A 212 -29.84 3.24 6.23
CA ASN A 212 -30.71 4.40 6.38
C ASN A 212 -30.17 5.62 5.61
N LYS A 213 -28.90 5.59 5.17
CA LYS A 213 -28.40 6.61 4.25
C LYS A 213 -29.12 6.50 2.90
N PRO A 214 -29.65 7.61 2.37
CA PRO A 214 -30.43 7.60 1.14
C PRO A 214 -29.56 7.18 -0.07
N ARG A 215 -28.31 7.65 -0.11
CA ARG A 215 -27.36 7.43 -1.21
C ARG A 215 -26.56 6.14 -1.02
N ILE A 216 -26.57 5.24 -2.00
CA ILE A 216 -25.89 3.95 -2.00
C ILE A 216 -24.39 4.07 -1.73
N TYR A 217 -23.73 5.09 -2.29
CA TYR A 217 -22.29 5.30 -2.10
C TYR A 217 -21.94 5.98 -0.78
N ASP A 218 -22.95 6.42 -0.01
CA ASP A 218 -22.77 6.92 1.35
C ASP A 218 -22.98 5.84 2.42
N ARG A 219 -23.66 4.73 2.08
CA ARG A 219 -23.98 3.63 3.01
C ARG A 219 -22.76 2.91 3.59
N PRO A 220 -21.70 2.56 2.84
CA PRO A 220 -20.56 1.83 3.40
C PRO A 220 -19.73 2.77 4.27
N TYR A 221 -19.55 2.48 5.55
CA TYR A 221 -18.63 3.26 6.39
C TYR A 221 -17.21 2.81 6.10
N ASN A 222 -16.75 1.80 6.83
CA ASN A 222 -15.37 1.36 6.82
C ASN A 222 -15.25 0.01 6.13
N GLN A 223 -14.09 -0.19 5.53
CA GLN A 223 -13.63 -1.49 5.09
C GLN A 223 -12.36 -1.85 5.86
N ILE A 224 -12.27 -3.10 6.30
CA ILE A 224 -11.02 -3.68 6.78
C ILE A 224 -10.83 -5.03 6.11
N ASN A 225 -9.60 -5.53 6.15
CA ASN A 225 -9.26 -6.81 5.57
C ASN A 225 -8.81 -7.76 6.67
N PHE A 226 -9.21 -9.03 6.56
CA PHE A 226 -8.68 -10.11 7.36
C PHE A 226 -8.55 -11.36 6.50
N ARG A 227 -7.82 -12.35 7.00
CA ARG A 227 -7.72 -13.68 6.40
C ARG A 227 -8.36 -14.65 7.38
N SER A 228 -9.33 -15.44 6.94
CA SER A 228 -9.87 -16.53 7.76
C SER A 228 -8.75 -17.46 8.21
N ALA A 229 -8.87 -18.02 9.41
CA ALA A 229 -7.90 -18.99 9.89
C ALA A 229 -8.08 -20.32 9.14
N GLY A 230 -7.52 -21.38 9.68
CA GLY A 230 -7.39 -22.63 8.98
C GLY A 230 -5.96 -22.82 8.52
N PRO A 231 -5.54 -24.07 8.32
CA PRO A 231 -4.15 -24.35 8.02
C PRO A 231 -3.73 -23.58 6.76
N SER A 232 -2.59 -22.89 6.84
CA SER A 232 -1.63 -23.05 5.75
C SER A 232 -1.34 -24.56 5.71
N ALA A 233 -1.60 -25.21 4.58
CA ALA A 233 -1.38 -26.64 4.39
C ALA A 233 -0.07 -27.10 5.05
N SER A 234 -0.16 -28.12 5.90
CA SER A 234 0.95 -29.01 6.28
C SER A 234 2.23 -28.32 6.77
N THR A 235 2.54 -28.38 8.07
CA THR A 235 3.93 -28.19 8.51
C THR A 235 4.81 -29.19 7.76
N ILE A 236 5.71 -28.70 6.92
CA ILE A 236 6.66 -29.56 6.19
C ILE A 236 7.86 -29.74 7.11
N LEU A 237 8.06 -30.96 7.59
CA LEU A 237 9.25 -31.33 8.34
C LEU A 237 10.45 -31.36 7.39
N VAL A 238 11.48 -30.58 7.70
CA VAL A 238 12.72 -30.51 6.93
C VAL A 238 13.83 -31.17 7.76
N ALA A 239 14.14 -32.41 7.41
CA ALA A 239 15.20 -33.17 8.04
C ALA A 239 16.59 -32.66 7.62
N LYS A 240 17.59 -32.96 8.43
CA LYS A 240 19.00 -32.72 8.10
C LYS A 240 19.35 -33.37 6.75
N GLY A 241 20.01 -32.61 5.88
CA GLY A 241 20.43 -33.05 4.55
C GLY A 241 19.41 -32.78 3.44
N THR A 242 18.21 -32.30 3.75
CA THR A 242 17.27 -31.80 2.73
C THR A 242 17.85 -30.57 2.01
N ASP A 243 17.71 -30.52 0.69
CA ASP A 243 17.97 -29.31 -0.07
C ASP A 243 16.84 -28.30 0.15
N LEU A 244 16.99 -27.50 1.20
CA LEU A 244 16.00 -26.49 1.60
C LEU A 244 15.81 -25.44 0.51
N GLY A 245 16.85 -25.08 -0.24
CA GLY A 245 16.75 -24.12 -1.33
C GLY A 245 15.87 -24.64 -2.46
N ALA A 246 16.08 -25.88 -2.89
CA ALA A 246 15.27 -26.53 -3.92
C ALA A 246 13.81 -26.72 -3.46
N LEU A 247 13.60 -27.16 -2.22
CA LEU A 247 12.27 -27.34 -1.63
C LEU A 247 11.47 -26.03 -1.63
N LEU A 248 12.04 -24.96 -1.07
CA LEU A 248 11.38 -23.66 -0.98
C LEU A 248 11.11 -23.07 -2.38
N LYS A 249 12.04 -23.23 -3.32
CA LYS A 249 11.88 -22.74 -4.70
C LYS A 249 10.80 -23.49 -5.46
N ALA A 250 10.74 -24.82 -5.33
CA ALA A 250 9.70 -25.64 -5.93
C ALA A 250 8.34 -25.23 -5.38
N ASN A 251 8.24 -25.15 -4.05
CA ASN A 251 7.01 -24.76 -3.39
C ASN A 251 6.60 -23.34 -3.78
N ASN A 252 7.51 -22.36 -3.90
CA ASN A 252 7.20 -20.98 -4.29
C ASN A 252 6.35 -20.85 -5.58
N ALA A 253 6.54 -21.76 -6.54
CA ALA A 253 5.81 -21.77 -7.81
C ALA A 253 4.57 -22.69 -7.82
N ASP A 254 4.43 -23.56 -6.82
CA ASP A 254 3.35 -24.54 -6.75
C ASP A 254 2.04 -23.90 -6.24
N PRO A 255 0.96 -23.85 -7.04
CA PRO A 255 -0.31 -23.27 -6.62
C PRO A 255 -1.04 -24.10 -5.55
N THR A 256 -0.66 -25.37 -5.35
CA THR A 256 -1.27 -26.25 -4.34
C THR A 256 -0.68 -26.04 -2.93
N ILE A 257 0.51 -25.42 -2.84
CA ILE A 257 1.11 -25.05 -1.56
C ILE A 257 0.63 -23.64 -1.19
N PRO A 258 -0.10 -23.44 -0.09
CA PRO A 258 -0.61 -22.13 0.27
C PRO A 258 0.49 -21.18 0.74
N GLU A 259 0.23 -19.89 0.58
CA GLU A 259 0.99 -18.85 1.26
C GLU A 259 0.95 -19.04 2.78
N GLY A 260 2.07 -18.80 3.45
CA GLY A 260 2.20 -18.94 4.89
C GLY A 260 2.51 -20.37 5.36
N THR A 261 2.79 -21.30 4.44
CA THR A 261 3.25 -22.66 4.77
C THR A 261 4.48 -22.60 5.69
N GLU A 262 4.48 -23.43 6.74
CA GLU A 262 5.58 -23.54 7.69
C GLU A 262 6.52 -24.70 7.32
N TYR A 263 7.82 -24.41 7.31
CA TYR A 263 8.89 -25.38 7.17
C TYR A 263 9.61 -25.50 8.51
N PHE A 264 9.44 -26.64 9.17
CA PHE A 264 10.04 -26.90 10.47
C PHE A 264 11.39 -27.58 10.29
N LEU A 265 12.46 -26.87 10.66
CA LEU A 265 13.84 -27.28 10.48
C LEU A 265 14.31 -28.06 11.69
N GLU A 266 14.82 -29.27 11.49
CA GLU A 266 15.40 -30.11 12.55
C GLU A 266 16.48 -29.36 13.34
N ALA A 267 16.49 -29.46 14.68
CA ALA A 267 17.51 -28.83 15.53
C ALA A 267 18.93 -29.33 15.15
N GLY A 268 19.93 -28.47 15.29
CA GLY A 268 21.34 -28.78 15.01
C GLY A 268 21.67 -29.02 13.53
N SER A 269 20.73 -28.78 12.63
CA SER A 269 20.94 -28.90 11.19
C SER A 269 21.68 -27.70 10.61
N LEU A 270 22.38 -27.95 9.50
CA LEU A 270 22.95 -26.93 8.65
C LEU A 270 22.33 -27.08 7.26
N PHE A 271 21.68 -26.03 6.78
CA PHE A 271 21.15 -25.92 5.44
C PHE A 271 21.93 -24.89 4.64
N LYS A 272 21.94 -25.07 3.32
CA LYS A 272 22.40 -24.07 2.37
C LYS A 272 21.24 -23.65 1.49
N ILE A 273 21.09 -22.35 1.26
CA ILE A 273 20.07 -21.81 0.38
C ILE A 273 20.73 -20.90 -0.66
N THR A 274 20.31 -21.08 -1.91
CA THR A 274 20.37 -20.04 -2.93
C THR A 274 19.05 -19.30 -2.96
N PRO A 275 18.99 -18.06 -2.43
CA PRO A 275 17.74 -17.31 -2.41
C PRO A 275 17.17 -17.13 -3.82
N PHE A 276 15.85 -17.12 -3.90
CA PHE A 276 15.08 -16.93 -5.11
C PHE A 276 14.14 -15.74 -4.95
N THR A 277 13.49 -15.35 -6.05
CA THR A 277 12.49 -14.28 -6.02
C THR A 277 11.18 -14.84 -5.48
N ILE A 278 10.79 -14.37 -4.29
CA ILE A 278 9.62 -14.84 -3.54
C ILE A 278 8.35 -14.30 -4.20
N SER A 279 7.41 -15.19 -4.52
CA SER A 279 6.06 -14.83 -4.99
C SER A 279 4.97 -15.11 -3.97
N LYS A 280 5.27 -15.86 -2.90
CA LYS A 280 4.35 -16.12 -1.79
C LYS A 280 5.08 -16.19 -0.45
N GLY A 281 4.45 -15.66 0.60
CA GLY A 281 4.95 -15.72 1.96
C GLY A 281 5.10 -17.15 2.50
N PHE A 282 6.00 -17.34 3.46
CA PHE A 282 6.23 -18.60 4.17
C PHE A 282 6.82 -18.36 5.56
N LYS A 283 6.84 -19.42 6.39
CA LYS A 283 7.47 -19.43 7.71
C LYS A 283 8.59 -20.46 7.76
N LEU A 284 9.78 -20.08 8.23
CA LEU A 284 10.83 -21.03 8.62
C LEU A 284 10.94 -21.05 10.15
N THR A 285 10.82 -22.23 10.75
CA THR A 285 10.90 -22.41 12.20
C THR A 285 11.98 -23.41 12.53
N GLY A 286 12.99 -23.01 13.30
CA GLY A 286 14.02 -23.89 13.79
C GLY A 286 13.61 -24.64 15.04
N GLY A 287 13.87 -25.95 15.08
CA GLY A 287 13.66 -26.77 16.27
C GLY A 287 14.45 -26.27 17.48
N THR A 288 13.84 -26.36 18.66
CA THR A 288 14.39 -25.89 19.94
C THR A 288 15.03 -26.99 20.78
N GLN A 289 14.86 -28.26 20.37
CA GLN A 289 15.39 -29.44 21.06
C GLN A 289 16.85 -29.71 20.62
N GLY A 290 17.75 -28.79 20.93
CA GLY A 290 19.17 -28.86 20.59
C GLY A 290 19.72 -27.53 20.10
N GLU A 291 20.86 -27.58 19.42
CA GLU A 291 21.49 -26.41 18.81
C GLU A 291 20.57 -25.74 17.80
N LYS A 292 20.66 -24.41 17.70
CA LYS A 292 19.85 -23.63 16.75
C LYS A 292 20.19 -24.04 15.31
N PRO A 293 19.20 -24.36 14.45
CA PRO A 293 19.44 -24.60 13.03
C PRO A 293 20.15 -23.44 12.37
N GLN A 294 21.05 -23.76 11.44
CA GLN A 294 21.85 -22.79 10.71
C GLN A 294 21.49 -22.81 9.22
N ILE A 295 21.41 -21.62 8.62
CA ILE A 295 21.20 -21.45 7.18
C ILE A 295 22.34 -20.59 6.62
N GLU A 296 23.18 -21.21 5.79
CA GLU A 296 24.11 -20.49 4.93
C GLU A 296 23.36 -19.97 3.70
N MET A 297 23.37 -18.66 3.49
CA MET A 297 22.82 -18.04 2.29
C MET A 297 23.94 -17.63 1.33
N ASN A 298 23.86 -18.03 0.06
CA ASN A 298 24.82 -17.60 -0.98
C ASN A 298 24.28 -16.45 -1.88
N GLY A 299 23.24 -15.75 -1.43
CA GLY A 299 22.63 -14.62 -2.11
C GLY A 299 21.68 -13.87 -1.17
N ASN A 300 20.77 -13.06 -1.71
CA ASN A 300 19.80 -12.30 -0.92
C ASN A 300 18.37 -12.60 -1.35
N TRP A 301 17.43 -12.47 -0.43
CA TRP A 301 16.01 -12.51 -0.78
C TRP A 301 15.61 -11.32 -1.66
N ASN A 302 14.66 -11.56 -2.55
CA ASN A 302 13.99 -10.58 -3.40
C ASN A 302 12.51 -10.98 -3.55
N ILE A 303 11.65 -10.07 -4.00
CA ILE A 303 10.20 -10.32 -4.17
C ILE A 303 9.81 -10.06 -5.61
N THR A 304 8.89 -10.88 -6.11
CA THR A 304 8.38 -10.80 -7.49
C THR A 304 7.64 -9.48 -7.67
N GLU A 305 7.90 -8.78 -8.78
CA GLU A 305 7.28 -7.48 -9.06
C GLU A 305 5.74 -7.60 -9.07
N GLY A 306 5.07 -6.64 -8.43
CA GLY A 306 3.61 -6.59 -8.31
C GLY A 306 3.01 -7.54 -7.27
N SER A 307 3.82 -8.33 -6.57
CA SER A 307 3.31 -9.29 -5.59
C SER A 307 2.86 -8.63 -4.29
N PHE A 308 1.81 -9.20 -3.69
CA PHE A 308 1.40 -8.96 -2.32
C PHE A 308 1.67 -10.23 -1.52
N LEU A 309 2.49 -10.14 -0.47
CA LEU A 309 2.73 -11.23 0.47
C LEU A 309 1.98 -10.95 1.77
N ASN A 310 1.27 -11.95 2.30
CA ASN A 310 0.64 -11.82 3.61
C ASN A 310 1.69 -11.70 4.71
N SER A 311 2.66 -12.63 4.73
CA SER A 311 3.67 -12.67 5.78
C SER A 311 4.97 -13.38 5.38
N LEU A 312 6.11 -12.90 5.85
CA LEU A 312 7.38 -13.63 5.89
C LEU A 312 7.85 -13.77 7.34
N ALA A 313 8.07 -15.00 7.79
CA ALA A 313 8.38 -15.26 9.19
C ALA A 313 9.58 -16.19 9.36
N PHE A 314 10.47 -15.83 10.28
CA PHE A 314 11.66 -16.62 10.62
C PHE A 314 11.79 -16.73 12.13
N GLU A 315 11.91 -17.95 12.63
CA GLU A 315 11.88 -18.23 14.06
C GLU A 315 13.00 -19.19 14.45
N ASN A 316 13.78 -18.84 15.47
CA ASN A 316 14.81 -19.70 16.06
C ASN A 316 15.83 -20.25 15.06
N ILE A 317 16.37 -19.39 14.19
CA ILE A 317 17.36 -19.77 13.16
C ILE A 317 18.57 -18.84 13.21
N ARG A 318 19.76 -19.41 13.00
CA ARG A 318 20.97 -18.64 12.69
C ARG A 318 21.15 -18.54 11.18
N PHE A 319 21.14 -17.34 10.64
CA PHE A 319 21.48 -17.06 9.26
C PHE A 319 22.89 -16.53 9.17
N TYR A 320 23.64 -16.99 8.17
CA TYR A 320 24.94 -16.41 7.87
C TYR A 320 25.28 -16.47 6.38
N GLN A 321 26.25 -15.66 5.97
CA GLN A 321 26.80 -15.68 4.61
C GLN A 321 28.31 -15.80 4.64
N THR A 322 28.87 -16.38 3.58
CA THR A 322 30.32 -16.46 3.33
C THR A 322 30.73 -15.64 2.09
N ILE A 323 29.76 -15.14 1.33
CA ILE A 323 29.99 -14.23 0.19
C ILE A 323 30.35 -12.82 0.70
N ASP A 324 31.16 -12.09 -0.06
CA ASP A 324 31.71 -10.82 0.41
C ASP A 324 30.74 -9.63 0.28
N ALA A 325 30.03 -9.50 -0.84
CA ALA A 325 29.03 -8.44 -1.06
C ALA A 325 27.62 -8.91 -0.66
N SER A 326 27.38 -9.08 0.63
CA SER A 326 26.26 -9.88 1.16
C SER A 326 25.13 -9.06 1.80
N TYR A 327 23.89 -9.54 1.67
CA TYR A 327 22.65 -8.98 2.22
C TYR A 327 21.66 -10.10 2.58
N PHE A 328 20.86 -9.92 3.63
CA PHE A 328 19.73 -10.81 3.89
C PHE A 328 18.60 -10.57 2.87
N PHE A 329 18.26 -9.31 2.63
CA PHE A 329 17.22 -8.87 1.71
C PHE A 329 17.70 -7.67 0.90
N ASN A 330 17.57 -7.73 -0.43
CA ASN A 330 17.97 -6.63 -1.32
C ASN A 330 17.09 -6.62 -2.59
N SER A 331 16.02 -5.82 -2.56
CA SER A 331 14.95 -5.89 -3.57
C SER A 331 14.80 -4.61 -4.40
N GLY A 332 14.71 -4.77 -5.73
CA GLY A 332 14.66 -3.67 -6.71
C GLY A 332 13.33 -3.45 -7.44
N THR A 333 12.30 -4.22 -7.10
CA THR A 333 11.00 -4.27 -7.78
C THR A 333 9.90 -3.66 -6.91
N SER A 334 8.71 -3.43 -7.46
CA SER A 334 7.55 -2.99 -6.66
C SER A 334 6.84 -4.19 -6.01
N TRP A 335 6.40 -4.09 -4.76
CA TRP A 335 5.69 -5.17 -4.04
C TRP A 335 5.08 -4.67 -2.72
N THR A 336 4.30 -5.50 -2.05
CA THR A 336 3.77 -5.23 -0.71
C THR A 336 3.88 -6.46 0.19
N ILE A 337 4.20 -6.27 1.46
CA ILE A 337 4.15 -7.32 2.49
C ILE A 337 3.30 -6.84 3.66
N GLY A 338 2.36 -7.66 4.11
CA GLY A 338 1.57 -7.40 5.31
C GLY A 338 2.43 -7.40 6.57
N GLU A 339 3.10 -8.52 6.84
CA GLU A 339 3.85 -8.76 8.07
C GLU A 339 5.23 -9.40 7.81
N VAL A 340 6.28 -8.91 8.47
CA VAL A 340 7.61 -9.53 8.49
C VAL A 340 8.01 -9.72 9.95
N THR A 341 8.27 -10.96 10.35
CA THR A 341 8.63 -11.27 11.74
C THR A 341 9.91 -12.07 11.84
N PHE A 342 10.80 -11.65 12.73
CA PHE A 342 11.96 -12.40 13.17
C PHE A 342 11.86 -12.62 14.68
N TYR A 343 11.91 -13.88 15.11
CA TYR A 343 11.90 -14.22 16.53
C TYR A 343 13.07 -15.12 16.87
N ASN A 344 13.87 -14.73 17.86
CA ASN A 344 15.00 -15.54 18.34
C ASN A 344 15.99 -15.92 17.22
N CYS A 345 16.19 -15.02 16.25
CA CYS A 345 17.12 -15.23 15.14
C CYS A 345 18.50 -14.60 15.40
N VAL A 346 19.54 -15.23 14.86
CA VAL A 346 20.91 -14.70 14.88
C VAL A 346 21.36 -14.49 13.44
N PHE A 347 21.97 -13.35 13.14
CA PHE A 347 22.45 -13.00 11.81
C PHE A 347 23.94 -12.69 11.88
N ASN A 348 24.74 -13.43 11.13
CA ASN A 348 26.19 -13.24 11.07
C ASN A 348 26.69 -12.99 9.65
N ASN A 349 27.78 -12.24 9.52
CA ASN A 349 28.58 -12.12 8.31
C ASN A 349 27.82 -11.51 7.10
N PHE A 350 26.80 -10.69 7.38
CA PHE A 350 26.15 -9.84 6.39
C PHE A 350 26.97 -8.56 6.22
N LYS A 351 27.76 -8.48 5.16
CA LYS A 351 28.87 -7.54 5.06
C LYS A 351 28.53 -6.21 4.38
N ARG A 352 27.54 -6.17 3.48
CA ARG A 352 27.23 -4.96 2.71
C ARG A 352 25.95 -4.26 3.16
N GLY A 353 25.04 -4.98 3.81
CA GLY A 353 23.82 -4.46 4.44
C GLY A 353 22.98 -5.62 4.95
N PHE A 354 21.85 -5.34 5.61
CA PHE A 354 20.94 -6.41 6.05
C PHE A 354 19.65 -6.43 5.21
N TRP A 355 18.84 -5.37 5.31
CA TRP A 355 17.59 -5.20 4.60
C TRP A 355 17.61 -3.93 3.75
N ARG A 356 17.65 -4.10 2.43
CA ARG A 356 17.79 -3.00 1.47
C ARG A 356 16.67 -2.97 0.44
N HIS A 357 16.08 -1.81 0.27
CA HIS A 357 15.24 -1.47 -0.87
C HIS A 357 16.06 -0.68 -1.89
N GLN A 358 15.89 -1.00 -3.16
CA GLN A 358 16.52 -0.34 -4.30
C GLN A 358 15.51 -0.17 -5.46
N GLY A 359 15.92 0.46 -6.55
CA GLY A 359 15.04 0.74 -7.68
C GLY A 359 14.27 2.04 -7.47
N SER A 360 14.77 3.12 -8.09
CA SER A 360 14.16 4.45 -7.99
C SER A 360 12.70 4.44 -8.47
N GLY A 361 11.79 4.97 -7.66
CA GLY A 361 10.36 5.07 -7.98
C GLY A 361 9.57 3.76 -7.89
N LYS A 362 10.18 2.65 -7.45
CA LYS A 362 9.51 1.35 -7.32
C LYS A 362 8.86 1.25 -5.94
N TYR A 363 7.52 1.30 -5.93
CA TYR A 363 6.72 1.29 -4.69
C TYR A 363 6.88 -0.01 -3.92
N LYS A 364 7.32 0.08 -2.66
CA LYS A 364 7.46 -1.06 -1.75
C LYS A 364 6.79 -0.74 -0.45
N GLU A 365 5.89 -1.60 0.01
CA GLU A 365 5.19 -1.41 1.27
C GLU A 365 5.43 -2.57 2.24
N VAL A 366 5.68 -2.24 3.51
CA VAL A 366 5.69 -3.19 4.62
C VAL A 366 4.72 -2.68 5.69
N GLY A 367 3.70 -3.49 5.99
CA GLY A 367 2.70 -3.16 7.00
C GLY A 367 3.28 -3.20 8.41
N ASN A 368 3.77 -4.36 8.83
CA ASN A 368 4.45 -4.54 10.12
C ASN A 368 5.79 -5.24 9.93
N PHE A 369 6.85 -4.68 10.48
CA PHE A 369 8.15 -5.32 10.57
C PHE A 369 8.54 -5.45 12.05
N GLU A 370 8.81 -6.66 12.49
CA GLU A 370 9.11 -6.92 13.90
C GLU A 370 10.31 -7.86 14.04
N MET A 371 11.27 -7.43 14.85
CA MET A 371 12.37 -8.27 15.31
C MET A 371 12.34 -8.35 16.83
N THR A 372 12.27 -9.57 17.34
CA THR A 372 12.18 -9.83 18.77
C THR A 372 13.19 -10.91 19.20
N TYR A 373 13.99 -10.65 20.22
CA TYR A 373 15.09 -11.54 20.64
C TYR A 373 16.10 -11.83 19.52
N CYS A 374 16.38 -10.84 18.67
CA CYS A 374 17.28 -11.01 17.53
C CYS A 374 18.66 -10.43 17.78
N THR A 375 19.69 -11.05 17.20
CA THR A 375 21.07 -10.57 17.27
C THR A 375 21.63 -10.42 15.86
N LEU A 376 22.10 -9.22 15.52
CA LEU A 376 22.95 -8.97 14.36
C LEU A 376 24.36 -8.75 14.87
N ASP A 377 25.27 -9.62 14.46
CA ASP A 377 26.59 -9.72 15.06
C ASP A 377 27.62 -10.13 14.02
N GLU A 378 28.84 -9.59 14.11
CA GLU A 378 29.88 -9.82 13.12
C GLU A 378 29.38 -9.50 11.70
N VAL A 379 28.71 -8.35 11.56
CA VAL A 379 28.21 -7.84 10.27
C VAL A 379 29.16 -6.78 9.71
N GLY A 380 28.84 -6.22 8.54
CA GLY A 380 29.66 -5.21 7.87
C GLY A 380 31.07 -5.70 7.48
N GLY A 381 32.05 -4.81 7.46
CA GLY A 381 33.42 -5.14 7.11
C GLY A 381 33.71 -5.24 5.61
N HIS A 382 32.98 -4.47 4.80
CA HIS A 382 33.17 -4.36 3.35
C HIS A 382 33.33 -2.90 2.92
N SER A 383 34.06 -2.63 1.84
CA SER A 383 34.16 -1.28 1.28
C SER A 383 32.83 -0.85 0.65
N GLY A 384 32.24 0.27 1.11
CA GLY A 384 30.95 0.73 0.58
C GLY A 384 29.74 -0.04 1.12
N THR A 385 29.75 -0.33 2.42
CA THR A 385 28.56 -0.76 3.17
C THR A 385 27.38 0.20 3.00
N TYR A 386 26.18 -0.36 3.16
CA TYR A 386 24.94 0.35 3.41
C TYR A 386 24.60 0.24 4.91
N GLY A 387 23.44 0.76 5.31
CA GLY A 387 22.91 0.56 6.65
C GLY A 387 22.29 -0.83 6.85
N THR A 388 21.82 -1.07 8.07
CA THR A 388 21.08 -2.28 8.46
C THR A 388 19.75 -2.32 7.73
N PHE A 389 18.92 -1.28 7.89
CA PHE A 389 17.67 -1.10 7.18
C PHE A 389 17.80 0.14 6.30
N VAL A 390 17.74 -0.03 4.98
CA VAL A 390 17.88 1.07 4.01
C VAL A 390 16.73 1.09 3.04
N MET A 391 15.93 2.15 3.11
CA MET A 391 14.82 2.41 2.20
C MET A 391 15.26 3.35 1.09
N GLY A 392 15.85 2.76 0.05
CA GLY A 392 16.57 3.46 -1.02
C GLY A 392 15.81 3.58 -2.34
N SER A 393 14.48 3.50 -2.36
CA SER A 393 13.65 3.55 -3.58
C SER A 393 13.29 4.97 -4.05
N ALA A 394 14.09 5.98 -3.69
CA ALA A 394 13.90 7.38 -4.05
C ALA A 394 12.51 7.93 -3.69
N GLY A 395 12.04 7.64 -2.47
CA GLY A 395 10.79 8.18 -1.93
C GLY A 395 9.58 7.25 -2.03
N ALA A 396 9.71 6.12 -2.73
CA ALA A 396 8.61 5.19 -2.98
C ALA A 396 8.44 4.09 -1.91
N ASP A 397 9.20 4.13 -0.81
CA ASP A 397 9.13 3.12 0.25
C ASP A 397 8.11 3.50 1.33
N ASN A 398 7.15 2.62 1.63
CA ASN A 398 6.13 2.82 2.66
C ASN A 398 6.25 1.73 3.75
N PHE A 399 7.14 1.96 4.72
CA PHE A 399 7.19 1.16 5.94
C PHE A 399 6.25 1.78 6.97
N LYS A 400 5.13 1.13 7.26
CA LYS A 400 4.15 1.68 8.21
C LYS A 400 4.64 1.54 9.66
N ARG A 401 5.22 0.39 10.00
CA ARG A 401 5.71 0.07 11.34
C ARG A 401 6.97 -0.79 11.33
N ALA A 402 7.98 -0.42 12.12
CA ALA A 402 9.17 -1.20 12.40
C ALA A 402 9.46 -1.20 13.91
N VAL A 403 9.54 -2.39 14.51
CA VAL A 403 9.79 -2.55 15.95
C VAL A 403 10.92 -3.54 16.20
N PHE A 404 11.84 -3.13 17.07
CA PHE A 404 12.98 -3.91 17.53
C PHE A 404 12.88 -4.05 19.04
N ASN A 405 12.62 -5.27 19.51
CA ASN A 405 12.39 -5.55 20.92
C ASN A 405 13.34 -6.64 21.44
N ASN A 406 14.10 -6.38 22.50
CA ASN A 406 15.12 -7.34 22.99
C ASN A 406 16.12 -7.72 21.90
N CYS A 407 16.65 -6.71 21.20
CA CYS A 407 17.57 -6.93 20.08
C CYS A 407 18.97 -6.44 20.40
N THR A 408 19.97 -7.13 19.84
CA THR A 408 21.38 -6.73 19.91
C THR A 408 21.92 -6.44 18.51
N PHE A 409 22.54 -5.28 18.34
CA PHE A 409 23.28 -4.89 17.14
C PHE A 409 24.73 -4.68 17.51
N MET A 410 25.64 -5.50 16.98
CA MET A 410 27.04 -5.45 17.41
C MET A 410 28.09 -5.82 16.38
N ARG A 411 29.31 -5.33 16.61
CA ARG A 411 30.56 -5.73 15.92
C ARG A 411 30.43 -5.65 14.39
N ASP A 412 30.12 -4.46 13.89
CA ASP A 412 29.68 -4.26 12.50
C ASP A 412 30.79 -3.96 11.47
N TYR A 413 32.06 -4.25 11.78
CA TYR A 413 33.17 -4.18 10.83
C TYR A 413 33.93 -5.51 10.78
N TYR A 414 33.18 -6.62 10.74
CA TYR A 414 33.73 -7.97 10.82
C TYR A 414 34.81 -8.28 9.77
N GLY A 415 35.85 -9.00 10.18
CA GLY A 415 36.91 -9.48 9.29
C GLY A 415 37.83 -8.38 8.76
N THR A 416 37.81 -7.18 9.36
CA THR A 416 38.72 -6.07 9.01
C THR A 416 39.15 -5.29 10.26
N THR A 417 40.29 -4.62 10.19
CA THR A 417 40.75 -3.66 11.21
C THR A 417 40.32 -2.23 10.89
N ASN A 418 39.75 -2.00 9.69
CA ASN A 418 39.26 -0.69 9.29
C ASN A 418 37.81 -0.49 9.77
N ASN A 419 37.67 0.17 10.92
CA ASN A 419 36.38 0.49 11.52
C ASN A 419 35.47 1.39 10.66
N THR A 420 35.96 1.98 9.56
CA THR A 420 35.11 2.76 8.63
C THR A 420 34.33 1.89 7.65
N TYR A 421 34.59 0.58 7.64
CA TYR A 421 33.83 -0.41 6.88
C TYR A 421 32.63 -0.95 7.67
N ASN A 422 32.25 -0.22 8.73
CA ASN A 422 31.06 -0.43 9.52
C ASN A 422 29.77 -0.19 8.72
N PHE A 423 28.61 -0.66 9.19
CA PHE A 423 27.32 -0.28 8.60
C PHE A 423 27.07 1.22 8.78
N LYS A 424 26.43 1.83 7.78
CA LYS A 424 26.24 3.30 7.76
C LYS A 424 25.18 3.80 8.74
N ASN A 425 24.08 3.07 8.88
CA ASN A 425 22.97 3.46 9.74
C ASN A 425 22.33 2.20 10.33
N LEU A 426 21.68 2.35 11.48
CA LEU A 426 20.75 1.34 11.96
C LEU A 426 19.48 1.38 11.11
N PHE A 427 18.91 2.56 10.90
CA PHE A 427 17.73 2.74 10.05
C PHE A 427 17.84 4.01 9.21
N ASP A 428 17.91 3.84 7.89
CA ASP A 428 17.92 4.93 6.91
C ASP A 428 16.65 4.85 6.05
N TYR A 429 15.75 5.80 6.28
CA TYR A 429 14.48 5.91 5.57
C TYR A 429 14.57 6.79 4.30
N GLY A 430 15.79 7.22 3.96
CA GLY A 430 16.10 7.90 2.71
C GLY A 430 15.22 9.11 2.47
N THR A 431 14.65 9.19 1.27
CA THR A 431 13.76 10.29 0.86
C THR A 431 12.28 9.90 0.92
N SER A 432 11.91 8.85 1.65
CA SER A 432 10.49 8.47 1.81
C SER A 432 9.72 9.56 2.53
N THR A 433 8.52 9.85 2.01
CA THR A 433 7.58 10.82 2.57
C THR A 433 6.43 10.16 3.33
N TYR A 434 6.34 8.82 3.33
CA TYR A 434 5.29 8.09 4.03
C TYR A 434 5.60 8.00 5.53
N PRO A 435 4.71 8.45 6.44
CA PRO A 435 4.98 8.38 7.87
C PRO A 435 5.27 6.94 8.35
N ILE A 436 6.20 6.80 9.29
CA ILE A 436 6.58 5.50 9.89
C ILE A 436 6.44 5.55 11.42
N TYR A 437 5.98 4.44 12.01
CA TYR A 437 6.20 4.15 13.43
C TYR A 437 7.49 3.33 13.60
N LEU A 438 8.49 3.90 14.26
CA LEU A 438 9.78 3.26 14.51
C LEU A 438 10.06 3.17 16.02
N GLU A 439 10.20 1.95 16.54
CA GLU A 439 10.43 1.71 17.96
C GLU A 439 11.61 0.79 18.23
N TYR A 440 12.43 1.22 19.19
CA TYR A 440 13.48 0.41 19.81
C TYR A 440 13.15 0.28 21.30
N SER A 441 12.84 -0.94 21.72
CA SER A 441 12.57 -1.27 23.11
C SER A 441 13.55 -2.35 23.58
N ASN A 442 14.24 -2.14 24.69
CA ASN A 442 15.19 -3.13 25.22
C ASN A 442 16.25 -3.53 24.19
N VAL A 443 16.99 -2.55 23.68
CA VAL A 443 17.98 -2.76 22.61
C VAL A 443 19.38 -2.48 23.13
N THR A 444 20.32 -3.39 22.87
CA THR A 444 21.75 -3.19 23.13
C THR A 444 22.49 -2.92 21.82
N ILE A 445 23.22 -1.81 21.76
CA ILE A 445 24.05 -1.42 20.61
C ILE A 445 25.50 -1.38 21.08
N TYR A 446 26.34 -2.27 20.56
CA TYR A 446 27.75 -2.38 20.98
C TYR A 446 28.68 -2.37 19.77
N ASP A 447 29.67 -1.47 19.76
CA ASP A 447 30.69 -1.43 18.69
C ASP A 447 30.07 -1.48 17.27
N TYR A 448 29.14 -0.55 17.03
CA TYR A 448 28.24 -0.50 15.91
C TYR A 448 28.16 0.90 15.32
N ALA A 449 28.12 1.04 14.00
CA ALA A 449 27.99 2.31 13.31
C ALA A 449 29.09 3.33 13.69
N TYR A 450 30.35 2.89 13.83
CA TYR A 450 31.49 3.74 14.19
C TYR A 450 31.52 5.08 13.42
N ASN A 451 31.48 6.19 14.14
CA ASN A 451 31.42 7.56 13.59
C ASN A 451 30.34 7.78 12.51
N ARG A 452 29.24 7.02 12.55
CA ARG A 452 28.07 7.15 11.69
C ARG A 452 26.79 7.30 12.50
N SER A 453 25.78 7.89 11.90
CA SER A 453 24.52 8.13 12.59
C SER A 453 23.65 6.88 12.64
N LEU A 454 22.84 6.69 13.68
CA LEU A 454 22.00 5.49 13.77
C LEU A 454 20.70 5.63 12.95
N ILE A 455 20.01 6.76 13.08
CA ILE A 455 18.67 6.97 12.51
C ILE A 455 18.67 8.15 11.54
N ASN A 456 18.08 7.96 10.36
CA ASN A 456 17.89 9.00 9.35
C ASN A 456 16.48 8.91 8.75
N ILE A 457 15.59 9.87 9.09
CA ILE A 457 14.20 9.95 8.61
C ILE A 457 13.89 11.39 8.17
N PRO A 458 14.57 11.93 7.14
CA PRO A 458 14.54 13.36 6.86
C PRO A 458 13.24 13.88 6.24
N ALA A 459 12.45 13.02 5.57
CA ALA A 459 11.33 13.45 4.72
C ALA A 459 9.93 12.92 5.13
N ALA A 460 9.84 11.91 6.01
CA ALA A 460 8.57 11.30 6.41
C ALA A 460 7.85 12.10 7.53
N VAL A 461 7.18 13.18 7.15
CA VAL A 461 6.44 14.08 8.04
C VAL A 461 5.40 13.31 8.87
N GLY A 462 5.31 13.59 10.17
CA GLY A 462 4.33 12.94 11.05
C GLY A 462 4.71 11.52 11.51
N SER A 463 6.00 11.14 11.40
CA SER A 463 6.50 9.87 11.90
C SER A 463 6.54 9.81 13.43
N THR A 464 6.69 8.61 13.99
CA THR A 464 6.88 8.37 15.42
C THR A 464 8.21 7.65 15.63
N LEU A 465 9.05 8.15 16.54
CA LEU A 465 10.30 7.52 16.94
C LEU A 465 10.32 7.27 18.45
N ILE A 466 10.51 6.02 18.87
CA ILE A 466 10.55 5.63 20.28
C ILE A 466 11.86 4.92 20.59
N PHE A 467 12.54 5.40 21.63
CA PHE A 467 13.72 4.78 22.23
C PHE A 467 13.43 4.54 23.72
N LYS A 468 13.20 3.28 24.07
CA LYS A 468 12.89 2.85 25.43
C LYS A 468 13.84 1.76 25.87
N ASN A 469 14.42 1.89 27.06
CA ASN A 469 15.34 0.90 27.60
C ASN A 469 16.52 0.59 26.64
N VAL A 470 17.06 1.59 25.94
CA VAL A 470 18.18 1.40 25.01
C VAL A 470 19.51 1.56 25.72
N LEU A 471 20.41 0.59 25.56
CA LEU A 471 21.81 0.65 26.00
C LEU A 471 22.71 0.93 24.80
N LEU A 472 23.25 2.13 24.71
CA LEU A 472 24.20 2.53 23.66
C LEU A 472 25.64 2.46 24.19
N ALA A 473 26.32 1.40 23.82
CA ALA A 473 27.69 1.08 24.20
C ALA A 473 28.64 1.14 22.99
N SER A 474 28.59 2.24 22.22
CA SER A 474 29.31 2.35 20.96
C SER A 474 29.78 3.77 20.63
N ALA A 475 30.91 3.85 19.93
CA ALA A 475 31.47 5.07 19.35
C ALA A 475 30.78 5.48 18.03
N CYS A 476 29.46 5.40 17.98
CA CYS A 476 28.71 5.90 16.83
C CYS A 476 28.71 7.43 16.77
N GLY A 477 28.33 7.97 15.61
CA GLY A 477 28.05 9.40 15.43
C GLY A 477 26.73 9.81 16.08
N LYS A 478 26.07 10.85 15.55
CA LYS A 478 24.78 11.32 16.09
C LYS A 478 23.74 10.18 16.08
N VAL A 479 23.05 9.92 17.19
CA VAL A 479 21.99 8.89 17.17
C VAL A 479 20.93 9.22 16.12
N ILE A 480 20.45 10.46 16.10
CA ILE A 480 19.50 10.96 15.12
C ILE A 480 20.23 11.93 14.19
N GLN A 481 20.39 11.54 12.94
CA GLN A 481 20.93 12.43 11.89
C GLN A 481 19.92 13.48 11.50
N ALA A 482 18.69 13.03 11.21
CA ALA A 482 17.58 13.87 10.81
C ALA A 482 16.26 13.15 11.13
N ILE A 483 15.25 13.95 11.46
CA ILE A 483 13.87 13.52 11.59
C ILE A 483 12.97 14.61 10.99
N ALA A 484 11.98 14.19 10.21
CA ALA A 484 11.09 15.10 9.50
C ALA A 484 10.23 15.92 10.48
N ALA A 485 9.83 17.12 10.05
CA ALA A 485 8.97 18.00 10.83
C ALA A 485 7.64 17.31 11.22
N GLY A 486 7.05 17.74 12.33
CA GLY A 486 5.79 17.19 12.84
C GLY A 486 5.88 15.75 13.37
N SER A 487 7.06 15.13 13.38
CA SER A 487 7.26 13.82 13.97
C SER A 487 7.29 13.88 15.49
N THR A 488 6.81 12.83 16.15
CA THR A 488 6.88 12.68 17.60
C THR A 488 8.08 11.83 18.00
N THR A 489 8.73 12.20 19.10
CA THR A 489 9.81 11.42 19.68
C THR A 489 9.54 11.12 21.15
N SER A 490 9.82 9.89 21.58
CA SER A 490 9.71 9.46 22.97
C SER A 490 10.98 8.76 23.41
N PHE A 491 11.52 9.16 24.56
CA PHE A 491 12.74 8.62 25.13
C PHE A 491 12.47 8.24 26.58
N SER A 492 12.87 7.04 26.98
CA SER A 492 12.74 6.64 28.39
C SER A 492 13.78 5.58 28.77
N ASN A 493 14.38 5.76 29.94
CA ASN A 493 15.26 4.76 30.58
C ASN A 493 16.43 4.31 29.66
N ASN A 494 17.01 5.24 28.91
CA ASN A 494 18.13 4.99 28.01
C ASN A 494 19.47 5.25 28.71
N TYR A 495 20.51 4.50 28.36
CA TYR A 495 21.83 4.61 28.96
C TYR A 495 22.94 4.60 27.92
N THR A 496 24.04 5.28 28.21
CA THR A 496 25.25 5.27 27.37
C THR A 496 26.48 4.92 28.18
N THR A 497 27.41 4.16 27.59
CA THR A 497 28.76 4.01 28.14
C THR A 497 29.63 5.22 27.76
N THR A 498 30.86 5.28 28.26
CA THR A 498 31.85 6.31 27.86
C THR A 498 32.30 6.19 26.40
N ASP A 499 31.99 5.08 25.73
CA ASP A 499 32.31 4.88 24.31
C ASP A 499 31.49 5.80 23.40
N TYR A 500 30.30 6.23 23.85
CA TYR A 500 29.50 7.21 23.12
C TYR A 500 29.98 8.64 23.39
N LEU A 501 30.84 9.15 22.51
CA LEU A 501 31.58 10.39 22.71
C LEU A 501 30.73 11.68 22.68
N LEU A 502 29.50 11.63 22.15
CA LEU A 502 28.63 12.80 22.03
C LEU A 502 27.73 13.04 23.26
N GLY A 503 27.77 12.13 24.24
CA GLY A 503 26.98 12.23 25.47
C GLY A 503 25.50 11.86 25.30
N PRO A 504 24.79 11.53 26.40
CA PRO A 504 23.50 10.82 26.34
C PRO A 504 22.30 11.71 25.98
N THR A 505 22.48 13.03 25.92
CA THR A 505 21.40 14.03 25.76
C THR A 505 20.54 13.80 24.53
N SER A 506 21.15 13.31 23.43
CA SER A 506 20.45 13.07 22.14
C SER A 506 19.34 12.02 22.23
N ILE A 507 19.38 11.16 23.24
CA ILE A 507 18.37 10.12 23.52
C ILE A 507 17.76 10.26 24.91
N GLN A 508 17.89 11.45 25.52
CA GLN A 508 17.50 11.74 26.91
C GLN A 508 17.94 10.65 27.88
N GLY A 509 19.16 10.14 27.68
CA GLY A 509 19.70 9.02 28.43
C GLY A 509 20.50 9.45 29.66
N THR A 510 20.95 8.45 30.42
CA THR A 510 21.87 8.60 31.54
C THR A 510 23.25 8.05 31.16
N ALA A 511 24.31 8.84 31.40
CA ALA A 511 25.68 8.36 31.22
C ALA A 511 26.08 7.45 32.38
N LEU A 512 26.62 6.26 32.07
CA LEU A 512 27.05 5.29 33.08
C LEU A 512 28.41 5.63 33.69
N GLY A 513 29.24 6.43 33.01
CA GLY A 513 30.61 6.76 33.47
C GLY A 513 31.62 5.61 33.36
N ILE A 514 31.24 4.48 32.78
CA ILE A 514 32.12 3.32 32.51
C ILE A 514 32.13 2.97 31.02
N SER A 515 33.20 2.33 30.56
CA SER A 515 33.31 1.83 29.18
C SER A 515 32.56 0.52 28.98
N ALA A 516 32.23 0.21 27.73
CA ALA A 516 31.63 -1.06 27.32
C ALA A 516 32.51 -2.25 27.72
N GLN A 517 33.84 -2.11 27.60
CA GLN A 517 34.81 -3.13 28.02
C GLN A 517 34.74 -3.43 29.54
N ASN A 518 34.41 -2.42 30.35
CA ASN A 518 34.27 -2.57 31.80
C ASN A 518 32.85 -2.97 32.20
N LEU A 519 31.83 -2.66 31.41
CA LEU A 519 30.43 -3.05 31.64
C LEU A 519 30.17 -4.53 31.38
N PHE A 520 30.66 -5.05 30.25
CA PHE A 520 30.35 -6.40 29.75
C PHE A 520 31.42 -7.43 30.11
N ILE A 521 31.02 -8.71 30.25
CA ILE A 521 31.92 -9.83 30.58
C ILE A 521 33.02 -9.99 29.52
N ASN A 522 32.66 -10.25 28.26
CA ASN A 522 33.63 -10.45 27.17
C ASN A 522 33.08 -9.94 25.82
N PRO A 523 32.94 -8.61 25.67
CA PRO A 523 32.18 -8.04 24.56
C PRO A 523 32.87 -8.23 23.19
N LYS A 524 34.20 -8.35 23.16
CA LYS A 524 34.94 -8.65 21.92
C LYS A 524 34.61 -10.03 21.36
N ALA A 525 34.30 -10.99 22.22
CA ALA A 525 33.86 -12.33 21.83
C ALA A 525 32.32 -12.45 21.64
N GLY A 526 31.60 -11.33 21.70
CA GLY A 526 30.14 -11.28 21.56
C GLY A 526 29.35 -11.57 22.83
N ASP A 527 30.02 -11.73 23.98
CA ASP A 527 29.35 -11.89 25.28
C ASP A 527 29.15 -10.52 25.94
N LEU A 528 27.94 -9.98 25.80
CA LEU A 528 27.55 -8.70 26.39
C LEU A 528 26.88 -8.87 27.76
N THR A 529 27.05 -10.01 28.44
CA THR A 529 26.50 -10.19 29.78
C THR A 529 26.99 -9.09 30.73
N ILE A 530 26.10 -8.51 31.54
CA ILE A 530 26.44 -7.42 32.46
C ILE A 530 27.22 -7.97 33.65
N LYS A 531 28.39 -7.38 33.93
CA LYS A 531 29.27 -7.81 35.04
C LYS A 531 28.69 -7.52 36.43
N ASP A 532 28.14 -6.33 36.62
CA ASP A 532 27.62 -5.87 37.92
C ASP A 532 26.11 -6.09 37.99
N VAL A 533 25.72 -7.09 38.79
CA VAL A 533 24.32 -7.48 39.05
C VAL A 533 23.51 -6.36 39.73
N ASN A 534 24.16 -5.40 40.38
CA ASN A 534 23.52 -4.27 41.06
C ASN A 534 23.52 -2.99 40.21
N SER A 535 24.05 -3.05 38.99
CA SER A 535 24.13 -1.89 38.11
C SER A 535 22.74 -1.32 37.78
N PRO A 536 22.65 -0.02 37.41
CA PRO A 536 21.41 0.57 36.91
C PRO A 536 20.85 -0.16 35.68
N ILE A 537 21.71 -0.83 34.89
CA ILE A 537 21.28 -1.58 33.71
C ILE A 537 20.46 -2.82 34.11
N VAL A 538 20.91 -3.57 35.11
CA VAL A 538 20.21 -4.76 35.60
C VAL A 538 18.94 -4.36 36.35
N THR A 539 19.04 -3.42 37.29
CA THR A 539 17.91 -2.99 38.13
C THR A 539 16.78 -2.35 37.32
N ASN A 540 17.11 -1.53 36.32
CA ASN A 540 16.11 -0.87 35.46
C ASN A 540 15.77 -1.67 34.19
N LYS A 541 16.31 -2.88 34.03
CA LYS A 541 16.07 -3.77 32.88
C LYS A 541 16.29 -3.09 31.53
N VAL A 542 17.49 -2.53 31.35
CA VAL A 542 17.89 -1.75 30.17
C VAL A 542 18.69 -2.62 29.20
N GLY A 543 18.51 -2.36 27.90
CA GLY A 543 19.14 -3.13 26.84
C GLY A 543 18.40 -4.44 26.56
N ASP A 544 19.02 -5.26 25.73
CA ASP A 544 18.56 -6.62 25.44
C ASP A 544 18.64 -7.48 26.71
N LEU A 545 17.48 -7.96 27.16
CA LEU A 545 17.34 -8.63 28.45
C LEU A 545 18.08 -9.97 28.52
N ARG A 546 18.51 -10.53 27.38
CA ARG A 546 19.31 -11.77 27.34
C ARG A 546 20.71 -11.61 27.93
N TRP A 547 21.17 -10.36 28.08
CA TRP A 547 22.47 -10.04 28.66
C TRP A 547 22.41 -9.74 30.16
N LEU A 548 21.24 -9.78 30.78
CA LEU A 548 21.13 -9.67 32.22
C LEU A 548 21.57 -10.99 32.88
N PRO A 549 22.31 -10.93 34.00
CA PRO A 549 22.88 -12.09 34.66
C PRO A 549 21.87 -12.98 35.40
#